data_AF-A0A7C7TWR2-F1
#
_entry.id   AF-A0A7C7TWR2-F1
#
_cell.length_a   1.000
_cell.length_b   1.000
_cell.length_c   1.000
_cell.angle_alpha   90.00
_cell.angle_beta   90.00
_cell.angle_gamma   90.00
#
_symmetry.space_group_name_H-M   'P 1'
#
loop_
_entity.id
_entity.type
_entity.pdbx_description
1 polymer ?
#
loop_
_entity_poly.entity_id
_entity_poly.type
_entity_poly.pdbx_seq_one_letter_code
_entity_poly.pdbx_strand_id
1 'polypeptide(L)'
;MAALTQQQQDFFWQNGYLVVPDAVSDGALVELRQTFQNWVDESRGHSENWGETLNGKPRYDLEPGHCADSPRLRRVNAPVEVSKAYFGTMSDSTMTDCVAALIGPDVKLHHTKINSKQPGGETSVKWHQDFPFTPHSNDSVVTALLMVDEVTEKNGPLEVLAGSHVGPIHGLWHNGKFTGAIDDTIAAQCASKALTCTGPAGAVCLMHTRLLHGSKPNQSISPRTLFISVYSADDAVPLSPNPMPNRYEGLIVRGQRKGRVRSIDYAVDLPQLPDTASFFDQQAEHRDDAKIL
;
A
#
# COMPACT_ATOMS: atom_id res chain seq x y z
N MET A 1 4.65 21.85 16.44
CA MET A 1 5.73 21.84 15.42
C MET A 1 5.17 21.22 14.16
N ALA A 2 5.59 21.65 12.97
CA ALA A 2 5.17 20.98 11.73
C ALA A 2 5.65 19.52 11.75
N ALA A 3 4.80 18.58 11.33
CA ALA A 3 5.11 17.16 11.35
C ALA A 3 6.29 16.77 10.42
N LEU A 4 6.57 17.59 9.41
CA LEU A 4 7.73 17.46 8.52
C LEU A 4 8.46 18.80 8.39
N THR A 5 9.79 18.76 8.31
CA THR A 5 10.60 19.93 7.95
C THR A 5 10.46 20.26 6.47
N GLN A 6 10.84 21.49 6.07
CA GLN A 6 10.84 21.87 4.66
C GLN A 6 11.74 20.95 3.81
N GLN A 7 12.93 20.59 4.34
CA GLN A 7 13.86 19.69 3.66
C GLN A 7 13.24 18.30 3.39
N GLN A 8 12.44 17.78 4.34
CA GLN A 8 11.74 16.51 4.15
C GLN A 8 10.65 16.61 3.08
N GLN A 9 9.90 17.72 3.05
CA GLN A 9 8.89 17.96 2.02
C GLN A 9 9.54 18.11 0.64
N ASP A 10 10.63 18.87 0.54
CA ASP A 10 11.38 19.04 -0.71
C ASP A 10 11.93 17.70 -1.21
N PHE A 11 12.46 16.87 -0.30
CA PHE A 11 12.91 15.52 -0.63
C PHE A 11 11.77 14.67 -1.19
N PHE A 12 10.60 14.68 -0.54
CA PHE A 12 9.43 13.94 -1.02
C PHE A 12 9.02 14.41 -2.41
N TRP A 13 8.92 15.72 -2.65
CA TRP A 13 8.48 16.22 -3.95
C TRP A 13 9.52 16.01 -5.06
N GLN A 14 10.81 15.97 -4.72
CA GLN A 14 11.87 15.63 -5.67
C GLN A 14 11.91 14.14 -6.00
N ASN A 15 11.71 13.26 -5.01
CA ASN A 15 11.98 11.82 -5.14
C ASN A 15 10.71 10.95 -5.20
N GLY A 16 9.56 11.49 -4.84
CA GLY A 16 8.26 10.83 -4.78
C GLY A 16 8.08 9.86 -3.60
N TYR A 17 9.04 9.79 -2.69
CA TYR A 17 8.95 9.03 -1.45
C TYR A 17 9.68 9.74 -0.30
N LEU A 18 9.36 9.36 0.93
CA LEU A 18 10.06 9.80 2.15
C LEU A 18 9.89 8.75 3.24
N VAL A 19 10.98 8.35 3.89
CA VAL A 19 10.92 7.53 5.11
C VAL A 19 11.04 8.44 6.33
N VAL A 20 10.10 8.32 7.27
CA VAL A 20 10.04 9.11 8.49
C VAL A 20 10.05 8.14 9.69
N PRO A 21 11.02 8.23 10.61
CA PRO A 21 11.01 7.44 11.84
C PRO A 21 9.90 7.90 12.78
N ASP A 22 9.58 7.08 13.79
CA ASP A 22 8.70 7.45 14.91
C ASP A 22 7.33 8.03 14.47
N ALA A 23 6.75 7.45 13.42
CA ALA A 23 5.49 7.92 12.83
C ALA A 23 4.25 7.51 13.64
N VAL A 24 4.45 6.71 14.69
CA VAL A 24 3.46 6.30 15.68
C VAL A 24 4.14 6.21 17.05
N SER A 25 3.36 6.24 18.13
CA SER A 25 3.89 6.00 19.48
C SER A 25 4.23 4.52 19.70
N ASP A 26 5.13 4.25 20.65
CA ASP A 26 5.48 2.88 21.05
C ASP A 26 4.24 2.08 21.50
N GLY A 27 3.34 2.73 22.24
CA GLY A 27 2.08 2.11 22.68
C GLY A 27 1.20 1.68 21.50
N ALA A 28 1.02 2.56 20.52
CA ALA A 28 0.27 2.22 19.30
C ALA A 28 0.95 1.07 18.55
N LEU A 29 2.28 1.09 18.40
CA LEU A 29 3.02 0.02 17.72
C LEU A 29 2.84 -1.34 18.42
N VAL A 30 2.87 -1.38 19.75
CA VAL A 30 2.59 -2.60 20.53
C VAL A 30 1.17 -3.11 20.27
N GLU A 31 0.17 -2.23 20.28
CA GLU A 31 -1.22 -2.63 20.02
C GLU A 31 -1.44 -3.16 18.60
N LEU A 32 -0.79 -2.56 17.58
CA LEU A 32 -0.86 -3.03 16.20
C LEU A 32 -0.26 -4.44 16.08
N ARG A 33 0.91 -4.66 16.68
CA ARG A 33 1.58 -5.97 16.67
C ARG A 33 0.75 -7.03 17.36
N GLN A 34 0.22 -6.73 18.56
CA GLN A 34 -0.61 -7.67 19.29
C GLN A 34 -1.90 -7.99 18.51
N THR A 35 -2.52 -6.98 17.90
CA THR A 35 -3.72 -7.19 17.09
C THR A 35 -3.42 -8.07 15.87
N PHE A 36 -2.33 -7.79 15.14
CA PHE A 36 -1.94 -8.62 13.99
C PHE A 36 -1.62 -10.06 14.39
N GLN A 37 -0.91 -10.25 15.51
CA GLN A 37 -0.62 -11.58 16.03
C GLN A 37 -1.90 -12.35 16.36
N ASN A 38 -2.91 -11.70 16.95
CA ASN A 38 -4.21 -12.33 17.20
C ASN A 38 -4.89 -12.79 15.89
N TRP A 39 -4.79 -12.01 14.82
CA TRP A 39 -5.31 -12.42 13.49
C TRP A 39 -4.50 -13.54 12.86
N VAL A 40 -3.18 -13.58 13.07
CA VAL A 40 -2.34 -14.72 12.69
C VAL A 40 -2.79 -15.98 13.43
N ASP A 41 -3.07 -15.90 14.73
CA ASP A 41 -3.52 -17.06 15.51
C ASP A 41 -4.95 -17.49 15.16
N GLU A 42 -5.85 -16.55 14.87
CA GLU A 42 -7.18 -16.83 14.32
C GLU A 42 -7.09 -17.54 12.96
N SER A 43 -6.18 -17.08 12.09
CA SER A 43 -6.02 -17.65 10.74
C SER A 43 -5.70 -19.14 10.74
N ARG A 44 -5.09 -19.67 11.82
CA ARG A 44 -4.80 -21.11 11.99
C ARG A 44 -6.05 -21.99 11.90
N GLY A 45 -7.22 -21.44 12.20
CA GLY A 45 -8.51 -22.12 12.12
C GLY A 45 -9.07 -22.22 10.70
N HIS A 46 -8.38 -21.70 9.68
CA HIS A 46 -8.87 -21.58 8.32
C HIS A 46 -7.87 -22.15 7.31
N SER A 47 -8.35 -23.00 6.40
CA SER A 47 -7.53 -23.58 5.32
C SER A 47 -7.59 -22.77 4.01
N GLU A 48 -8.47 -21.77 3.95
CA GLU A 48 -8.73 -20.94 2.77
C GLU A 48 -8.92 -19.49 3.20
N ASN A 49 -8.93 -18.57 2.23
CA ASN A 49 -9.23 -17.16 2.45
C ASN A 49 -10.55 -16.99 3.23
N TRP A 50 -10.56 -16.16 4.26
CA TRP A 50 -11.64 -16.14 5.26
C TRP A 50 -12.13 -14.73 5.63
N GLY A 51 -13.34 -14.66 6.20
CA GLY A 51 -14.00 -13.43 6.61
C GLY A 51 -14.55 -12.65 5.43
N GLU A 52 -15.20 -11.52 5.70
CA GLU A 52 -15.88 -10.74 4.65
C GLU A 52 -15.60 -9.23 4.81
N THR A 53 -15.34 -8.55 3.70
CA THR A 53 -15.29 -7.09 3.57
C THR A 53 -16.56 -6.53 2.95
N LEU A 54 -16.71 -5.20 2.90
CA LEU A 54 -17.94 -4.53 2.44
C LEU A 54 -18.44 -4.97 1.05
N ASN A 55 -17.54 -5.43 0.17
CA ASN A 55 -17.85 -5.92 -1.17
C ASN A 55 -17.89 -7.46 -1.28
N GLY A 56 -18.05 -8.18 -0.17
CA GLY A 56 -18.18 -9.64 -0.16
C GLY A 56 -16.87 -10.42 -0.34
N LYS A 57 -15.72 -9.73 -0.41
CA LYS A 57 -14.42 -10.37 -0.58
C LYS A 57 -13.83 -10.86 0.74
N PRO A 58 -12.92 -11.86 0.69
CA PRO A 58 -12.26 -12.31 1.89
C PRO A 58 -11.49 -11.21 2.62
N ARG A 59 -11.63 -11.20 3.95
CA ARG A 59 -10.86 -10.30 4.81
C ARG A 59 -9.42 -10.77 4.96
N TYR A 60 -9.23 -12.07 5.11
CA TYR A 60 -7.93 -12.73 5.17
C TYR A 60 -7.56 -13.30 3.82
N ASP A 61 -6.36 -12.95 3.38
CA ASP A 61 -5.70 -13.54 2.23
C ASP A 61 -4.53 -14.38 2.76
N LEU A 62 -4.58 -15.70 2.53
CA LEU A 62 -3.62 -16.68 3.03
C LEU A 62 -2.62 -17.06 1.92
N GLU A 63 -1.33 -17.13 2.23
CA GLU A 63 -0.34 -17.60 1.24
C GLU A 63 -0.45 -19.10 1.00
N PRO A 64 -0.05 -19.58 -0.20
CA PRO A 64 0.18 -21.00 -0.43
C PRO A 64 1.06 -21.63 0.65
N GLY A 65 0.64 -22.80 1.12
CA GLY A 65 1.28 -23.51 2.22
C GLY A 65 0.85 -23.08 3.61
N HIS A 66 -0.16 -22.21 3.75
CA HIS A 66 -0.80 -21.93 5.02
C HIS A 66 -1.35 -23.20 5.68
N CYS A 67 -1.07 -23.41 6.97
CA CYS A 67 -1.78 -24.37 7.81
C CYS A 67 -1.74 -23.95 9.28
N ALA A 68 -2.47 -24.66 10.13
CA ALA A 68 -2.54 -24.37 11.57
C ALA A 68 -1.16 -24.34 12.24
N ASP A 69 -0.22 -25.22 11.85
CA ASP A 69 1.13 -25.30 12.41
C ASP A 69 2.11 -24.30 11.77
N SER A 70 1.81 -23.82 10.57
CA SER A 70 2.60 -22.85 9.81
C SER A 70 1.69 -21.76 9.24
N PRO A 71 1.19 -20.83 10.08
CA PRO A 71 0.26 -19.81 9.63
C PRO A 71 0.98 -18.83 8.71
N ARG A 72 0.38 -18.61 7.54
CA ARG A 72 0.86 -17.67 6.52
C ARG A 72 -0.21 -16.65 6.14
N LEU A 73 -0.62 -15.81 7.09
CA LEU A 73 -1.52 -14.70 6.82
C LEU A 73 -0.78 -13.63 5.99
N ARG A 74 -1.11 -13.53 4.70
CA ARG A 74 -0.47 -12.62 3.74
C ARG A 74 -1.01 -11.21 3.86
N ARG A 75 -2.33 -11.08 4.02
CA ARG A 75 -3.01 -9.80 4.05
C ARG A 75 -4.28 -9.83 4.89
N VAL A 76 -4.55 -8.69 5.49
CA VAL A 76 -5.84 -8.36 6.12
C VAL A 76 -6.42 -7.14 5.38
N ASN A 77 -7.56 -7.32 4.72
CA ASN A 77 -8.28 -6.27 4.01
C ASN A 77 -9.10 -5.41 4.99
N ALA A 78 -9.11 -4.10 4.77
CA ALA A 78 -9.86 -3.12 5.56
C ALA A 78 -9.77 -3.33 7.09
N PRO A 79 -8.55 -3.48 7.67
CA PRO A 79 -8.35 -3.82 9.11
C PRO A 79 -8.97 -2.78 10.06
N VAL A 80 -9.10 -1.53 9.61
CA VAL A 80 -9.70 -0.43 10.37
C VAL A 80 -11.18 -0.66 10.71
N GLU A 81 -11.88 -1.53 9.97
CA GLU A 81 -13.29 -1.85 10.25
C GLU A 81 -13.46 -2.77 11.46
N VAL A 82 -12.41 -3.51 11.81
CA VAL A 82 -12.45 -4.59 12.81
C VAL A 82 -11.44 -4.38 13.94
N SER A 83 -10.63 -3.32 13.89
CA SER A 83 -9.71 -2.97 14.97
C SER A 83 -9.67 -1.47 15.26
N LYS A 84 -9.89 -1.14 16.53
CA LYS A 84 -9.75 0.23 17.06
C LYS A 84 -8.30 0.72 17.02
N ALA A 85 -7.32 -0.16 17.25
CA ALA A 85 -5.90 0.21 17.21
C ALA A 85 -5.47 0.65 15.80
N TYR A 86 -5.87 -0.12 14.78
CA TYR A 86 -5.63 0.22 13.38
C TYR A 86 -6.42 1.45 12.95
N PHE A 87 -7.69 1.58 13.38
CA PHE A 87 -8.49 2.78 13.12
C PHE A 87 -7.81 4.03 13.70
N GLY A 88 -7.48 4.00 15.00
CA GLY A 88 -6.84 5.12 15.69
C GLY A 88 -5.51 5.50 15.06
N THR A 89 -4.67 4.52 14.73
CA THR A 89 -3.40 4.77 14.04
C THR A 89 -3.61 5.41 12.66
N MET A 90 -4.60 4.97 11.89
CA MET A 90 -4.89 5.55 10.59
C MET A 90 -5.48 6.96 10.68
N SER A 91 -6.33 7.22 11.69
CA SER A 91 -7.05 8.49 11.77
C SER A 91 -6.32 9.55 12.57
N ASP A 92 -5.49 9.17 13.54
CA ASP A 92 -4.90 10.08 14.51
C ASP A 92 -3.49 9.65 14.94
N SER A 93 -2.52 9.96 14.09
CA SER A 93 -1.10 9.64 14.31
C SER A 93 -0.19 10.66 13.66
N THR A 94 1.08 10.67 14.07
CA THR A 94 2.14 11.46 13.42
C THR A 94 2.23 11.14 11.92
N MET A 95 2.06 9.86 11.52
CA MET A 95 1.95 9.46 10.12
C MET A 95 0.90 10.28 9.36
N THR A 96 -0.29 10.43 9.94
CA THR A 96 -1.39 11.18 9.33
C THR A 96 -1.05 12.66 9.22
N ASP A 97 -0.38 13.21 10.23
CA ASP A 97 0.10 14.60 10.20
C ASP A 97 1.18 14.82 9.12
N CYS A 98 2.09 13.85 8.94
CA CYS A 98 3.09 13.91 7.87
C CYS A 98 2.43 13.88 6.49
N VAL A 99 1.39 13.08 6.28
CA VAL A 99 0.60 13.09 5.04
C VAL A 99 -0.02 14.47 4.81
N ALA A 100 -0.68 15.06 5.81
CA ALA A 100 -1.27 16.39 5.68
C ALA A 100 -0.23 17.49 5.39
N ALA A 101 0.99 17.35 5.92
CA ALA A 101 2.09 18.25 5.59
C ALA A 101 2.50 18.16 4.10
N LEU A 102 2.28 17.04 3.43
CA LEU A 102 2.60 16.86 2.01
C LEU A 102 1.47 17.32 1.09
N ILE A 103 0.24 16.84 1.30
CA ILE A 103 -0.88 17.04 0.36
C ILE A 103 -1.88 18.12 0.77
N GLY A 104 -1.59 18.85 1.84
CA GLY A 104 -2.41 19.96 2.33
C GLY A 104 -3.22 19.60 3.58
N PRO A 105 -3.87 20.60 4.20
CA PRO A 105 -4.45 20.47 5.53
C PRO A 105 -5.74 19.65 5.58
N ASP A 106 -6.40 19.45 4.44
CA ASP A 106 -7.68 18.76 4.33
C ASP A 106 -7.46 17.40 3.68
N VAL A 107 -7.43 16.35 4.50
CA VAL A 107 -7.06 14.99 4.11
C VAL A 107 -8.19 14.03 4.41
N LYS A 108 -8.49 13.15 3.46
CA LYS A 108 -9.44 12.05 3.62
C LYS A 108 -8.80 10.69 3.41
N LEU A 109 -9.33 9.68 4.09
CA LEU A 109 -8.98 8.29 3.88
C LEU A 109 -9.58 7.78 2.55
N HIS A 110 -8.82 7.00 1.80
CA HIS A 110 -9.31 6.22 0.66
C HIS A 110 -9.51 4.74 1.06
N HIS A 111 -8.44 4.04 1.45
CA HIS A 111 -8.55 2.66 1.97
C HIS A 111 -7.35 2.25 2.81
N THR A 112 -7.47 1.10 3.48
CA THR A 112 -6.36 0.49 4.23
C THR A 112 -6.25 -1.02 4.04
N LYS A 113 -5.04 -1.54 4.20
CA LYS A 113 -4.71 -2.98 4.18
C LYS A 113 -3.50 -3.26 5.04
N ILE A 114 -3.34 -4.51 5.45
CA ILE A 114 -2.06 -5.01 5.96
C ILE A 114 -1.48 -5.96 4.93
N ASN A 115 -0.18 -5.85 4.68
CA ASN A 115 0.57 -6.82 3.90
C ASN A 115 1.71 -7.36 4.78
N SER A 116 1.72 -8.66 5.01
CA SER A 116 2.82 -9.36 5.67
C SER A 116 3.51 -10.30 4.69
N LYS A 117 4.83 -10.19 4.59
CA LYS A 117 5.64 -11.18 3.86
C LYS A 117 6.24 -12.16 4.86
N GLN A 118 5.88 -13.42 4.75
CA GLN A 118 6.35 -14.47 5.65
C GLN A 118 7.77 -14.93 5.27
N PRO A 119 8.57 -15.43 6.24
CA PRO A 119 9.85 -16.07 5.97
C PRO A 119 9.73 -17.19 4.92
N GLY A 120 10.58 -17.16 3.90
CA GLY A 120 10.55 -18.16 2.82
C GLY A 120 9.33 -18.08 1.90
N GLY A 121 8.52 -17.02 2.00
CA GLY A 121 7.43 -16.76 1.07
C GLY A 121 7.96 -16.23 -0.27
N GLU A 122 7.33 -16.65 -1.38
CA GLU A 122 7.70 -16.20 -2.74
C GLU A 122 7.03 -14.89 -3.16
N THR A 123 6.17 -14.31 -2.30
CA THR A 123 5.37 -13.13 -2.62
C THR A 123 6.25 -11.95 -3.02
N SER A 124 6.25 -11.63 -4.31
CA SER A 124 6.80 -10.42 -4.90
C SER A 124 5.68 -9.51 -5.43
N VAL A 125 6.00 -8.24 -5.61
CA VAL A 125 5.10 -7.28 -6.26
C VAL A 125 5.82 -6.79 -7.51
N LYS A 126 5.20 -7.00 -8.68
CA LYS A 126 5.74 -6.51 -9.95
C LYS A 126 5.77 -4.96 -9.95
N TRP A 127 6.66 -4.39 -10.75
CA TRP A 127 6.78 -2.93 -10.85
C TRP A 127 5.49 -2.31 -11.39
N HIS A 128 4.97 -1.31 -10.68
CA HIS A 128 3.73 -0.60 -11.02
C HIS A 128 3.72 0.81 -10.45
N GLN A 129 2.70 1.58 -10.82
CA GLN A 129 2.26 2.79 -10.11
C GLN A 129 0.91 2.46 -9.45
N ASP A 130 0.62 3.06 -8.30
CA ASP A 130 -0.69 2.89 -7.64
C ASP A 130 -1.78 3.66 -8.40
N PHE A 131 -1.44 4.82 -8.99
CA PHE A 131 -2.41 5.75 -9.58
C PHE A 131 -3.35 5.11 -10.62
N PRO A 132 -2.89 4.26 -11.57
CA PRO A 132 -3.79 3.61 -12.52
C PRO A 132 -4.79 2.63 -11.87
N PHE A 133 -4.50 2.09 -10.66
CA PHE A 133 -5.47 1.27 -9.91
C PHE A 133 -6.56 2.10 -9.25
N THR A 134 -6.25 3.36 -8.93
CA THR A 134 -7.15 4.29 -8.24
C THR A 134 -7.01 5.67 -8.87
N PRO A 135 -7.44 5.87 -10.13
CA PRO A 135 -7.39 7.18 -10.76
C PRO A 135 -8.21 8.19 -9.96
N HIS A 136 -7.65 9.37 -9.76
CA HIS A 136 -8.28 10.49 -9.06
C HIS A 136 -8.21 11.75 -9.92
N SER A 137 -9.09 12.72 -9.68
CA SER A 137 -9.10 13.98 -10.44
C SER A 137 -7.73 14.67 -10.45
N ASN A 138 -6.97 14.58 -9.37
CA ASN A 138 -5.55 14.94 -9.29
C ASN A 138 -4.76 13.90 -8.51
N ASP A 139 -3.43 14.01 -8.51
CA ASP A 139 -2.49 13.04 -7.94
C ASP A 139 -2.00 13.38 -6.52
N SER A 140 -2.67 14.28 -5.81
CA SER A 140 -2.44 14.53 -4.37
C SER A 140 -2.99 13.39 -3.52
N VAL A 141 -2.44 12.20 -3.74
CA VAL A 141 -2.76 10.93 -3.10
C VAL A 141 -1.46 10.30 -2.64
N VAL A 142 -1.40 9.95 -1.36
CA VAL A 142 -0.21 9.41 -0.70
C VAL A 142 -0.54 8.06 -0.08
N THR A 143 0.25 7.05 -0.42
CA THR A 143 0.27 5.76 0.25
C THR A 143 1.26 5.85 1.41
N ALA A 144 0.77 5.65 2.64
CA ALA A 144 1.57 5.57 3.84
C ALA A 144 1.77 4.09 4.22
N LEU A 145 3.00 3.59 4.09
CA LEU A 145 3.39 2.23 4.43
C LEU A 145 4.07 2.22 5.82
N LEU A 146 3.27 2.11 6.87
CA LEU A 146 3.75 2.03 8.25
C LEU A 146 4.41 0.68 8.49
N MET A 147 5.64 0.70 8.98
CA MET A 147 6.46 -0.46 9.29
C MET A 147 6.05 -1.01 10.66
N VAL A 148 5.19 -2.03 10.70
CA VAL A 148 4.79 -2.69 11.97
C VAL A 148 5.95 -3.53 12.52
N ASP A 149 6.72 -4.14 11.62
CA ASP A 149 7.99 -4.78 11.91
C ASP A 149 9.14 -3.94 11.36
N GLU A 150 10.37 -4.20 11.79
CA GLU A 150 11.56 -3.62 11.15
C GLU A 150 11.59 -4.03 9.67
N VAL A 151 11.88 -3.08 8.78
CA VAL A 151 12.09 -3.34 7.36
C VAL A 151 13.58 -3.26 7.06
N THR A 152 14.14 -4.40 6.66
CA THR A 152 15.56 -4.55 6.31
C THR A 152 15.69 -4.77 4.81
N GLU A 153 16.93 -4.76 4.29
CA GLU A 153 17.18 -5.08 2.88
C GLU A 153 16.76 -6.51 2.50
N LYS A 154 16.70 -7.43 3.48
CA LYS A 154 16.52 -8.87 3.25
C LYS A 154 15.08 -9.34 3.38
N ASN A 155 14.22 -8.60 4.08
CA ASN A 155 12.85 -9.03 4.38
C ASN A 155 11.80 -8.52 3.37
N GLY A 156 12.24 -8.27 2.13
CA GLY A 156 11.40 -7.83 1.03
C GLY A 156 10.91 -6.40 1.19
N PRO A 157 11.83 -5.41 1.30
CA PRO A 157 11.46 -4.00 1.39
C PRO A 157 10.75 -3.52 0.11
N LEU A 158 10.08 -2.37 0.21
CA LEU A 158 9.64 -1.64 -0.96
C LEU A 158 10.89 -1.20 -1.76
N GLU A 159 10.85 -1.41 -3.07
CA GLU A 159 11.81 -0.88 -4.02
C GLU A 159 11.15 0.24 -4.82
N VAL A 160 11.83 1.36 -4.99
CA VAL A 160 11.31 2.55 -5.68
C VAL A 160 12.30 3.06 -6.73
N LEU A 161 11.77 3.67 -7.79
CA LEU A 161 12.57 4.47 -8.72
C LEU A 161 12.37 5.96 -8.38
N ALA A 162 13.32 6.54 -7.65
CA ALA A 162 13.23 7.93 -7.19
C ALA A 162 12.98 8.92 -8.35
N GLY A 163 12.03 9.84 -8.14
CA GLY A 163 11.67 10.88 -9.10
C GLY A 163 10.76 10.40 -10.24
N SER A 164 10.39 9.11 -10.30
CA SER A 164 9.52 8.60 -11.36
C SER A 164 8.08 9.10 -11.30
N HIS A 165 7.65 9.66 -10.16
CA HIS A 165 6.29 10.19 -9.97
C HIS A 165 5.96 11.40 -10.84
N VAL A 166 6.96 12.16 -11.29
CA VAL A 166 6.79 13.26 -12.26
C VAL A 166 6.88 12.79 -13.71
N GLY A 167 7.16 11.51 -13.94
CA GLY A 167 7.22 10.88 -15.25
C GLY A 167 5.85 10.50 -15.82
N PRO A 168 5.82 9.73 -16.92
CA PRO A 168 4.56 9.27 -17.51
C PRO A 168 3.77 8.37 -16.56
N ILE A 169 2.47 8.28 -16.81
CA ILE A 169 1.61 7.26 -16.23
C ILE A 169 1.69 6.04 -17.14
N HIS A 170 2.15 4.91 -16.60
CA HIS A 170 2.31 3.67 -17.33
C HIS A 170 1.02 2.85 -17.27
N GLY A 171 0.62 2.30 -18.42
CA GLY A 171 -0.51 1.39 -18.50
C GLY A 171 -0.25 0.07 -17.78
N LEU A 172 -1.33 -0.57 -17.33
CA LEU A 172 -1.33 -1.87 -16.65
C LEU A 172 -2.00 -2.98 -17.47
N TRP A 173 -2.29 -2.69 -18.75
CA TRP A 173 -2.93 -3.60 -19.68
C TRP A 173 -1.91 -4.06 -20.72
N HIS A 174 -1.74 -5.38 -20.87
CA HIS A 174 -0.88 -5.97 -21.89
C HIS A 174 -1.71 -6.93 -22.74
N ASN A 175 -1.73 -6.71 -24.06
CA ASN A 175 -2.47 -7.54 -25.02
C ASN A 175 -3.96 -7.76 -24.64
N GLY A 176 -4.62 -6.72 -24.12
CA GLY A 176 -6.03 -6.76 -23.72
C GLY A 176 -6.32 -7.43 -22.37
N LYS A 177 -5.28 -7.85 -21.63
CA LYS A 177 -5.40 -8.38 -20.26
C LYS A 177 -4.88 -7.38 -19.25
N PHE A 178 -5.58 -7.20 -18.13
CA PHE A 178 -5.10 -6.40 -17.02
C PHE A 178 -4.07 -7.21 -16.23
N THR A 179 -2.81 -6.77 -16.24
CA THR A 179 -1.70 -7.48 -15.60
C THR A 179 -1.33 -6.89 -14.25
N GLY A 180 -1.78 -5.66 -13.99
CA GLY A 180 -1.43 -4.90 -12.80
C GLY A 180 0.07 -4.55 -12.72
N ALA A 181 0.79 -4.58 -13.85
CA ALA A 181 2.21 -4.28 -13.92
C ALA A 181 2.52 -3.45 -15.17
N ILE A 182 3.59 -2.64 -15.10
CA ILE A 182 4.11 -1.93 -16.28
C ILE A 182 4.76 -2.89 -17.28
N ASP A 183 5.14 -2.35 -18.44
CA ASP A 183 5.94 -3.08 -19.44
C ASP A 183 7.25 -3.64 -18.84
N ASP A 184 7.59 -4.89 -19.21
CA ASP A 184 8.73 -5.61 -18.65
C ASP A 184 10.09 -4.93 -18.93
N THR A 185 10.23 -4.25 -20.08
CA THR A 185 11.45 -3.50 -20.41
C THR A 185 11.61 -2.32 -19.46
N ILE A 186 10.52 -1.62 -19.16
CA ILE A 186 10.50 -0.49 -18.22
C ILE A 186 10.75 -1.02 -16.80
N ALA A 187 10.12 -2.14 -16.41
CA ALA A 187 10.35 -2.77 -15.12
C ALA A 187 11.82 -3.17 -14.91
N ALA A 188 12.48 -3.73 -15.92
CA ALA A 188 13.91 -4.06 -15.87
C ALA A 188 14.79 -2.81 -15.68
N GLN A 189 14.46 -1.72 -16.36
CA GLN A 189 15.16 -0.44 -16.17
C GLN A 189 14.98 0.11 -14.75
N CYS A 190 13.76 0.04 -14.21
CA CYS A 190 13.47 0.44 -12.83
C CYS A 190 14.30 -0.38 -11.84
N ALA A 191 14.29 -1.71 -11.98
CA ALA A 191 15.02 -2.63 -11.10
C ALA A 191 16.53 -2.34 -11.07
N SER A 192 17.12 -1.95 -12.20
CA SER A 192 18.56 -1.63 -12.29
C SER A 192 18.99 -0.39 -11.50
N LYS A 193 18.04 0.49 -11.15
CA LYS A 193 18.27 1.76 -10.45
C LYS A 193 17.45 1.87 -9.15
N ALA A 194 16.89 0.77 -8.70
CA ALA A 194 15.97 0.75 -7.58
C ALA A 194 16.67 1.13 -6.27
N LEU A 195 15.98 1.92 -5.45
CA LEU A 195 16.35 2.20 -4.07
C LEU A 195 15.42 1.43 -3.15
N THR A 196 15.95 0.87 -2.07
CA THR A 196 15.18 0.16 -1.06
C THR A 196 14.75 1.11 0.06
N CYS A 197 13.47 1.05 0.44
CA CYS A 197 12.97 1.77 1.61
C CYS A 197 13.04 0.85 2.84
N THR A 198 13.99 1.11 3.72
CA THR A 198 14.20 0.41 4.99
C THR A 198 13.96 1.33 6.17
N GLY A 199 13.76 0.76 7.37
CA GLY A 199 13.53 1.54 8.57
C GLY A 199 13.18 0.68 9.78
N PRO A 200 13.33 1.24 11.00
CA PRO A 200 12.91 0.57 12.21
C PRO A 200 11.37 0.42 12.24
N ALA A 201 10.89 -0.48 13.08
CA ALA A 201 9.46 -0.55 13.36
C ALA A 201 8.95 0.78 13.93
N GLY A 202 7.74 1.18 13.54
CA GLY A 202 7.15 2.48 13.84
C GLY A 202 7.50 3.57 12.82
N ALA A 203 8.49 3.36 11.94
CA ALA A 203 8.73 4.25 10.81
C ALA A 203 7.63 4.12 9.75
N VAL A 204 7.42 5.16 8.95
CA VAL A 204 6.54 5.13 7.77
C VAL A 204 7.31 5.48 6.52
N CYS A 205 7.07 4.74 5.44
CA CYS A 205 7.41 5.18 4.08
C CYS A 205 6.17 5.84 3.45
N LEU A 206 6.25 7.16 3.22
CA LEU A 206 5.25 7.92 2.47
C LEU A 206 5.62 7.87 0.99
N MET A 207 4.66 7.52 0.14
CA MET A 207 4.88 7.30 -1.28
C MET A 207 3.82 8.02 -2.10
N HIS A 208 4.26 8.78 -3.10
CA HIS A 208 3.38 9.41 -4.08
C HIS A 208 2.71 8.33 -4.95
N THR A 209 1.41 8.45 -5.21
CA THR A 209 0.62 7.45 -5.96
C THR A 209 1.17 7.12 -7.36
N ARG A 210 1.88 8.05 -8.01
CA ARG A 210 2.53 7.87 -9.32
C ARG A 210 3.97 7.34 -9.25
N LEU A 211 4.53 7.07 -8.07
CA LEU A 211 5.90 6.55 -7.97
C LEU A 211 5.96 5.12 -8.50
N LEU A 212 6.90 4.85 -9.42
CA LEU A 212 7.21 3.48 -9.84
C LEU A 212 7.84 2.73 -8.67
N HIS A 213 7.23 1.61 -8.32
CA HIS A 213 7.68 0.80 -7.20
C HIS A 213 7.35 -0.69 -7.39
N GLY A 214 8.07 -1.53 -6.65
CA GLY A 214 7.90 -2.98 -6.60
C GLY A 214 8.38 -3.52 -5.26
N SER A 215 8.40 -4.84 -5.08
CA SER A 215 9.09 -5.44 -3.92
C SER A 215 9.50 -6.88 -4.15
N LYS A 216 10.67 -7.24 -3.62
CA LYS A 216 11.23 -8.60 -3.68
C LYS A 216 10.64 -9.53 -2.60
N PRO A 217 10.73 -10.86 -2.77
CA PRO A 217 10.35 -11.83 -1.73
C PRO A 217 11.09 -11.62 -0.41
N ASN A 218 10.55 -12.18 0.68
CA ASN A 218 11.21 -12.15 1.99
C ASN A 218 12.22 -13.31 2.08
N GLN A 219 13.51 -12.95 2.09
CA GLN A 219 14.64 -13.89 2.19
C GLN A 219 15.20 -14.01 3.62
N SER A 220 14.53 -13.39 4.60
CA SER A 220 14.92 -13.41 6.00
C SER A 220 14.18 -14.51 6.78
N ILE A 221 14.53 -14.64 8.06
CA ILE A 221 13.88 -15.59 8.99
C ILE A 221 12.72 -14.97 9.78
N SER A 222 12.44 -13.67 9.58
CA SER A 222 11.40 -12.93 10.32
C SER A 222 10.35 -12.39 9.35
N PRO A 223 9.06 -12.31 9.76
CA PRO A 223 8.04 -11.69 8.94
C PRO A 223 8.32 -10.19 8.75
N ARG A 224 7.71 -9.63 7.70
CA ARG A 224 7.71 -8.19 7.44
C ARG A 224 6.29 -7.70 7.23
N THR A 225 5.73 -7.06 8.26
CA THR A 225 4.35 -6.56 8.26
C THR A 225 4.31 -5.06 8.03
N LEU A 226 3.50 -4.65 7.06
CA LEU A 226 3.22 -3.24 6.77
C LEU A 226 1.73 -2.96 6.97
N PHE A 227 1.41 -1.91 7.71
CA PHE A 227 0.09 -1.31 7.70
C PHE A 227 0.05 -0.20 6.65
N ILE A 228 -0.76 -0.38 5.63
CA ILE A 228 -0.81 0.50 4.46
C ILE A 228 -2.12 1.27 4.49
N SER A 229 -2.01 2.60 4.52
CA SER A 229 -3.14 3.53 4.47
C SER A 229 -2.97 4.46 3.28
N VAL A 230 -4.01 4.56 2.44
CA VAL A 230 -4.03 5.47 1.29
C VAL A 230 -4.87 6.68 1.64
N TYR A 231 -4.28 7.86 1.51
CA TYR A 231 -4.91 9.14 1.79
C TYR A 231 -4.94 10.00 0.53
N SER A 232 -5.92 10.88 0.45
CA SER A 232 -6.03 11.87 -0.63
C SER A 232 -6.36 13.24 -0.05
N ALA A 233 -5.95 14.29 -0.76
CA ALA A 233 -6.45 15.63 -0.48
C ALA A 233 -7.98 15.63 -0.66
N ASP A 234 -8.70 16.44 0.11
CA ASP A 234 -10.17 16.53 0.00
C ASP A 234 -10.61 16.82 -1.46
N ASP A 235 -9.83 17.64 -2.17
CA ASP A 235 -10.08 18.05 -3.55
C ASP A 235 -9.66 17.04 -4.64
N ALA A 236 -9.04 15.92 -4.26
CA ALA A 236 -8.72 14.80 -5.12
C ALA A 236 -9.85 13.76 -5.04
N VAL A 237 -10.68 13.66 -6.08
CA VAL A 237 -11.87 12.81 -6.08
C VAL A 237 -11.61 11.53 -6.90
N PRO A 238 -11.94 10.33 -6.39
CA PRO A 238 -11.81 9.09 -7.17
C PRO A 238 -12.61 9.16 -8.47
N LEU A 239 -12.02 8.70 -9.57
CA LEU A 239 -12.65 8.60 -10.90
C LEU A 239 -13.04 7.17 -11.27
N SER A 240 -12.71 6.21 -10.41
CA SER A 240 -13.15 4.81 -10.50
C SER A 240 -13.62 4.32 -9.14
N PRO A 241 -14.37 3.20 -9.08
CA PRO A 241 -14.67 2.54 -7.82
C PRO A 241 -13.39 2.17 -7.07
N ASN A 242 -13.42 2.29 -5.74
CA ASN A 242 -12.34 1.84 -4.89
C ASN A 242 -12.21 0.30 -4.97
N PRO A 243 -11.03 -0.27 -5.30
CA PRO A 243 -10.84 -1.71 -5.38
C PRO A 243 -11.00 -2.43 -4.02
N MET A 244 -10.91 -1.68 -2.93
CA MET A 244 -11.06 -2.16 -1.56
C MET A 244 -11.94 -1.19 -0.75
N PRO A 245 -13.25 -1.15 -1.05
CA PRO A 245 -14.18 -0.26 -0.37
C PRO A 245 -14.29 -0.64 1.10
N ASN A 246 -14.46 0.36 1.95
CA ASN A 246 -14.58 0.21 3.40
C ASN A 246 -15.49 1.31 3.95
N ARG A 247 -16.08 1.10 5.13
CA ARG A 247 -17.04 2.05 5.73
C ARG A 247 -16.48 3.44 6.05
N TYR A 248 -15.16 3.61 6.04
CA TYR A 248 -14.48 4.87 6.36
C TYR A 248 -13.89 5.55 5.11
N GLU A 249 -14.17 5.06 3.92
CA GLU A 249 -13.80 5.75 2.68
C GLU A 249 -14.39 7.17 2.66
N GLY A 250 -13.53 8.16 2.38
CA GLY A 250 -13.89 9.58 2.41
C GLY A 250 -14.00 10.18 3.81
N LEU A 251 -13.67 9.45 4.88
CA LEU A 251 -13.54 10.02 6.22
C LEU A 251 -12.47 11.10 6.23
N ILE A 252 -12.83 12.31 6.64
CA ILE A 252 -11.86 13.40 6.84
C ILE A 252 -11.06 13.10 8.10
N VAL A 253 -9.76 12.90 7.94
CA VAL A 253 -8.83 12.61 9.03
C VAL A 253 -8.06 13.85 9.46
N ARG A 254 -7.94 14.86 8.60
CA ARG A 254 -7.42 16.20 8.93
C ARG A 254 -8.20 17.28 8.19
N GLY A 255 -8.36 18.44 8.80
CA GLY A 255 -9.04 19.58 8.20
C GLY A 255 -10.55 19.37 8.04
N GLN A 256 -11.10 19.79 6.90
CA GLN A 256 -12.53 19.81 6.62
C GLN A 256 -12.82 19.66 5.12
N ARG A 257 -14.04 19.21 4.80
CA ARG A 257 -14.51 19.19 3.40
C ARG A 257 -14.65 20.61 2.85
N LYS A 258 -14.12 20.86 1.67
CA LYS A 258 -14.16 22.15 0.97
C LYS A 258 -15.22 22.21 -0.12
N GLY A 259 -15.73 21.07 -0.59
CA GLY A 259 -16.69 21.02 -1.68
C GLY A 259 -16.12 21.50 -3.02
N ARG A 260 -14.79 21.35 -3.20
CA ARG A 260 -14.06 21.72 -4.41
C ARG A 260 -13.39 20.47 -4.99
N VAL A 261 -13.35 20.39 -6.31
CA VAL A 261 -12.54 19.40 -7.03
C VAL A 261 -11.43 20.13 -7.77
N ARG A 262 -10.19 19.62 -7.63
CA ARG A 262 -9.05 20.02 -8.46
C ARG A 262 -8.73 18.87 -9.41
N SER A 263 -8.45 19.22 -10.66
CA SER A 263 -8.06 18.28 -11.68
C SER A 263 -6.71 18.63 -12.29
N ILE A 264 -5.96 17.61 -12.70
CA ILE A 264 -4.77 17.76 -13.55
C ILE A 264 -5.03 17.09 -14.90
N ASP A 265 -4.27 17.47 -15.92
CA ASP A 265 -4.40 16.90 -17.27
C ASP A 265 -3.64 15.58 -17.36
N TYR A 266 -4.35 14.47 -17.61
CA TYR A 266 -3.78 13.15 -17.86
C TYR A 266 -4.78 12.24 -18.56
N ALA A 267 -4.28 11.14 -19.12
CA ALA A 267 -5.09 10.02 -19.62
C ALA A 267 -4.60 8.71 -18.98
N VAL A 268 -5.54 7.83 -18.63
CA VAL A 268 -5.26 6.50 -18.09
C VAL A 268 -6.40 5.56 -18.46
N ASP A 269 -6.07 4.30 -18.70
CA ASP A 269 -7.07 3.26 -18.86
C ASP A 269 -7.73 2.94 -17.51
N LEU A 270 -9.03 2.65 -17.52
CA LEU A 270 -9.71 2.23 -16.30
C LEU A 270 -9.13 0.89 -15.80
N PRO A 271 -8.98 0.71 -14.47
CA PRO A 271 -8.48 -0.54 -13.91
C PRO A 271 -9.53 -1.65 -14.00
N GLN A 272 -9.06 -2.90 -14.03
CA GLN A 272 -9.91 -4.05 -13.72
C GLN A 272 -9.97 -4.22 -12.20
N LEU A 273 -11.18 -4.23 -11.62
CA LEU A 273 -11.34 -4.53 -10.20
C LEU A 273 -10.95 -6.00 -9.93
N PRO A 274 -10.23 -6.28 -8.82
CA PRO A 274 -9.87 -7.67 -8.50
C PRO A 274 -11.12 -8.51 -8.24
N ASP A 275 -11.15 -9.75 -8.69
CA ASP A 275 -12.24 -10.69 -8.40
C ASP A 275 -11.95 -11.52 -7.14
N THR A 276 -10.69 -11.56 -6.69
CA THR A 276 -10.24 -12.31 -5.50
C THR A 276 -9.97 -11.39 -4.31
N ALA A 277 -9.46 -11.96 -3.20
CA ALA A 277 -9.08 -11.23 -1.99
C ALA A 277 -7.98 -10.17 -2.23
N SER A 278 -7.29 -10.22 -3.38
CA SER A 278 -5.98 -9.59 -3.52
C SER A 278 -5.52 -9.46 -4.97
N PHE A 279 -4.90 -8.33 -5.32
CA PHE A 279 -4.27 -8.16 -6.65
C PHE A 279 -3.06 -9.10 -6.88
N PHE A 280 -2.55 -9.79 -5.84
CA PHE A 280 -1.47 -10.77 -5.99
C PHE A 280 -1.86 -11.87 -6.97
N ASP A 281 -3.12 -12.29 -6.96
CA ASP A 281 -3.61 -13.36 -7.82
C ASP A 281 -3.66 -12.89 -9.28
N GLN A 282 -4.11 -11.65 -9.52
CA GLN A 282 -4.08 -11.03 -10.86
C GLN A 282 -2.66 -10.96 -11.44
N GLN A 283 -1.66 -10.61 -10.63
CA GLN A 283 -0.26 -10.58 -11.09
C GLN A 283 0.33 -11.99 -11.29
N ALA A 284 -0.12 -12.99 -10.53
CA ALA A 284 0.33 -14.36 -10.61
C ALA A 284 -0.13 -15.06 -11.90
N GLU A 285 -1.37 -14.83 -12.34
CA GLU A 285 -1.91 -15.38 -13.60
C GLU A 285 -1.09 -14.93 -14.83
N HIS A 286 -0.48 -13.74 -14.77
CA HIS A 286 0.39 -13.25 -15.85
C HIS A 286 1.82 -13.83 -15.81
N ARG A 287 2.15 -14.73 -14.87
CA ARG A 287 3.48 -15.40 -14.83
C ARG A 287 3.60 -16.51 -15.87
N ASP A 288 2.48 -17.11 -16.28
CA ASP A 288 2.49 -18.31 -17.12
C ASP A 288 2.57 -18.03 -18.63
N ASP A 289 2.16 -16.85 -19.08
CA ASP A 289 2.24 -16.47 -20.51
C ASP A 289 3.69 -16.13 -20.96
N ALA A 290 4.58 -15.76 -20.04
CA ALA A 290 5.97 -15.38 -20.36
C ALA A 290 6.95 -16.57 -20.54
N LYS A 291 6.46 -17.82 -20.39
CA LYS A 291 7.26 -19.03 -20.63
C LYS A 291 7.07 -19.65 -22.02
N ILE A 292 6.25 -19.04 -22.87
CA ILE A 292 5.99 -19.52 -24.23
C ILE A 292 6.46 -18.46 -25.24
N LEU A 293 7.76 -18.17 -25.24
CA LEU A 293 8.49 -17.57 -26.38
C LEU A 293 9.94 -18.06 -26.37
#